data_AF-M0ACJ4-F1
#
_entry.id   AF-M0ACJ4-F1
#
_cell.length_a   1.000
_cell.length_b   1.000
_cell.length_c   1.000
_cell.angle_alpha   90.00
_cell.angle_beta   90.00
_cell.angle_gamma   90.00
#
_symmetry.space_group_name_H-M   'P 1'
#
loop_
_entity.id
_entity.type
_entity.pdbx_description
1 polymer ?
#
loop_
_entity_poly.entity_id
_entity_poly.type
_entity_poly.pdbx_seq_one_letter_code
_entity_poly.pdbx_strand_id
1 'polypeptide(L)'
;MGLEDVVDAVDHVEGLLADGETGPVQDSLSWQREDADIQLGKACAMLGTCRQLREGTNNNVSIVELSFNAIERSFQFYLVEMTASESSDYHEHGAVYRDIANRGVFSDENIAGRVDSFRAEHRSRIYYDIDRPGRDLALGMHDLAEEVHSYIVAFADAQSRCSCG
;
A
#
# COMPACT_ATOMS: atom_id res chain seq x y z
N MET A 1 -23.16 22.92 3.69
CA MET A 1 -22.27 21.98 4.35
C MET A 1 -22.17 22.38 5.81
N GLY A 2 -23.10 21.87 6.61
CA GLY A 2 -23.15 22.04 8.06
C GLY A 2 -22.65 20.78 8.78
N LEU A 3 -22.63 20.82 10.12
CA LEU A 3 -22.24 19.67 10.95
C LEU A 3 -23.16 18.46 10.73
N GLU A 4 -24.46 18.70 10.54
CA GLU A 4 -25.46 17.66 10.27
C GLU A 4 -25.13 16.90 8.97
N ASP A 5 -24.79 17.60 7.88
CA ASP A 5 -24.37 16.97 6.62
C ASP A 5 -23.16 16.03 6.81
N VAL A 6 -22.25 16.35 7.74
CA VAL A 6 -21.06 15.52 8.03
C VAL A 6 -21.43 14.29 8.83
N VAL A 7 -22.31 14.43 9.83
CA VAL A 7 -22.80 13.30 10.64
C VAL A 7 -23.55 12.31 9.76
N ASP A 8 -24.47 12.80 8.92
CA ASP A 8 -25.22 11.96 7.99
C ASP A 8 -24.29 11.19 7.04
N ALA A 9 -23.21 11.82 6.58
CA ALA A 9 -22.21 11.17 5.73
C ALA A 9 -21.41 10.09 6.47
N VAL A 10 -21.08 10.31 7.75
CA VAL A 10 -20.40 9.30 8.59
C VAL A 10 -21.32 8.12 8.84
N ASP A 11 -22.54 8.38 9.33
CA ASP A 11 -23.54 7.34 9.62
C ASP A 11 -23.84 6.49 8.38
N HIS A 12 -23.92 7.12 7.20
CA HIS A 12 -24.08 6.40 5.94
C HIS A 12 -22.93 5.43 5.67
N VAL A 13 -21.67 5.87 5.77
CA VAL A 13 -20.50 5.02 5.46
C VAL A 13 -20.31 3.92 6.50
N GLU A 14 -20.59 4.20 7.79
CA GLU A 14 -20.58 3.18 8.84
C GLU A 14 -21.67 2.12 8.61
N GLY A 15 -22.87 2.54 8.19
CA GLY A 15 -23.95 1.65 7.80
C GLY A 15 -23.57 0.68 6.69
N LEU A 16 -22.89 1.16 5.62
CA LEU A 16 -22.41 0.31 4.53
C LEU A 16 -21.51 -0.84 5.03
N LEU A 17 -20.67 -0.58 6.03
CA LEU A 17 -19.79 -1.61 6.61
C LEU A 17 -20.56 -2.57 7.53
N ALA A 18 -21.44 -2.04 8.38
CA ALA A 18 -22.23 -2.85 9.31
C ALA A 18 -23.18 -3.82 8.59
N ASP A 19 -23.77 -3.36 7.49
CA ASP A 19 -24.76 -4.13 6.71
C ASP A 19 -24.10 -4.97 5.61
N GLY A 20 -22.79 -4.79 5.36
CA GLY A 20 -22.05 -5.48 4.30
C GLY A 20 -22.40 -4.99 2.88
N GLU A 21 -23.10 -3.86 2.74
CA GLU A 21 -23.58 -3.29 1.49
C GLU A 21 -22.52 -2.45 0.76
N THR A 22 -21.27 -2.89 0.77
CA THR A 22 -20.11 -2.14 0.22
C THR A 22 -20.07 -2.07 -1.32
N GLY A 23 -21.03 -2.69 -2.00
CA GLY A 23 -21.09 -2.77 -3.46
C GLY A 23 -20.15 -3.84 -4.04
N PRO A 24 -19.98 -3.87 -5.37
CA PRO A 24 -19.08 -4.82 -6.01
C PRO A 24 -17.63 -4.51 -5.67
N VAL A 25 -16.85 -5.56 -5.37
CA VAL A 25 -15.40 -5.46 -5.22
C VAL A 25 -14.80 -5.00 -6.56
N GLN A 26 -13.83 -4.08 -6.50
CA GLN A 26 -13.08 -3.63 -7.67
C GLN A 26 -12.57 -4.84 -8.48
N ASP A 27 -12.68 -4.81 -9.81
CA ASP A 27 -12.35 -5.95 -10.67
C ASP A 27 -10.93 -6.51 -10.44
N SER A 28 -9.95 -5.65 -10.16
CA SER A 28 -8.57 -6.06 -9.86
C SER A 28 -8.41 -6.75 -8.50
N LEU A 29 -9.44 -6.73 -7.66
CA LEU A 29 -9.52 -7.36 -6.34
C LEU A 29 -10.58 -8.47 -6.27
N SER A 30 -11.44 -8.62 -7.29
CA SER A 30 -12.64 -9.46 -7.22
C SER A 30 -12.36 -10.98 -7.20
N TRP A 31 -11.15 -11.39 -7.60
CA TRP A 31 -10.71 -12.78 -7.62
C TRP A 31 -9.95 -13.23 -6.37
N GLN A 32 -9.54 -12.29 -5.50
CA GLN A 32 -8.72 -12.57 -4.32
C GLN A 32 -9.62 -12.99 -3.15
N ARG A 33 -9.38 -14.19 -2.62
CA ARG A 33 -10.21 -14.77 -1.54
C ARG A 33 -9.45 -15.02 -0.26
N GLU A 34 -8.14 -15.20 -0.36
CA GLU A 34 -7.26 -15.42 0.78
C GLU A 34 -6.64 -14.10 1.22
N ASP A 35 -6.27 -14.01 2.50
CA ASP A 35 -5.79 -12.76 3.07
C ASP A 35 -4.53 -12.23 2.36
N ALA A 36 -3.57 -13.11 2.09
CA ALA A 36 -2.37 -12.78 1.32
C ALA A 36 -2.74 -12.19 -0.06
N ASP A 37 -3.61 -12.88 -0.80
CA ASP A 37 -4.09 -12.45 -2.12
C ASP A 37 -4.75 -11.06 -2.09
N ILE A 38 -5.51 -10.76 -1.03
CA ILE A 38 -6.13 -9.44 -0.84
C ILE A 38 -5.05 -8.36 -0.68
N GLN A 39 -3.97 -8.62 0.06
CA GLN A 39 -2.88 -7.64 0.20
C GLN A 39 -2.10 -7.48 -1.11
N LEU A 40 -1.83 -8.58 -1.83
CA LEU A 40 -1.19 -8.54 -3.15
C LEU A 40 -2.00 -7.69 -4.14
N GLY A 41 -3.32 -7.90 -4.16
CA GLY A 41 -4.22 -7.13 -5.00
C GLY A 41 -4.28 -5.66 -4.67
N LYS A 42 -4.33 -5.31 -3.38
CA LYS A 42 -4.28 -3.91 -2.93
C LYS A 42 -3.01 -3.23 -3.42
N ALA A 43 -1.85 -3.89 -3.31
CA ALA A 43 -0.60 -3.36 -3.84
C ALA A 43 -0.68 -3.14 -5.36
N CYS A 44 -1.20 -4.12 -6.11
CA CYS A 44 -1.37 -4.00 -7.57
C CYS A 44 -2.31 -2.84 -7.95
N ALA A 45 -3.45 -2.71 -7.26
CA ALA A 45 -4.43 -1.65 -7.50
C ALA A 45 -3.84 -0.25 -7.24
N MET A 46 -3.04 -0.10 -6.17
CA MET A 46 -2.35 1.14 -5.85
C MET A 46 -1.30 1.51 -6.91
N LEU A 47 -0.48 0.54 -7.36
CA LEU A 47 0.48 0.76 -8.45
C LEU A 47 -0.20 1.12 -9.77
N GLY A 48 -1.29 0.43 -10.12
CA GLY A 48 -2.12 0.77 -11.28
C GLY A 48 -2.69 2.19 -11.20
N THR A 49 -3.11 2.62 -10.01
CA THR A 49 -3.58 3.99 -9.77
C THR A 49 -2.44 5.01 -9.92
N CYS A 50 -1.24 4.72 -9.41
CA CYS A 50 -0.06 5.57 -9.62
C CYS A 50 0.21 5.80 -11.12
N ARG A 51 0.12 4.74 -11.94
CA ARG A 51 0.30 4.85 -13.41
C ARG A 51 -0.73 5.78 -14.04
N GLN A 52 -2.01 5.63 -13.70
CA GLN A 52 -3.08 6.52 -14.19
C GLN A 52 -2.86 7.98 -13.77
N LEU A 53 -2.42 8.22 -12.53
CA LEU A 53 -2.16 9.58 -12.03
C LEU A 53 -0.97 10.25 -12.72
N ARG A 54 0.05 9.48 -13.13
CA ARG A 54 1.21 9.97 -13.91
C ARG A 54 0.82 10.43 -15.31
N GLU A 55 -0.14 9.76 -15.93
CA GLU A 55 -0.63 10.09 -17.28
C GLU A 55 -1.64 11.25 -17.25
N GLY A 56 -2.39 11.39 -16.16
CA GLY A 56 -3.45 12.38 -16.02
C GLY A 56 -3.06 13.60 -15.17
N THR A 57 -3.56 13.63 -13.94
CA THR A 57 -3.61 14.83 -13.07
C THR A 57 -2.25 15.24 -12.50
N ASN A 58 -1.24 14.36 -12.55
CA ASN A 58 0.06 14.56 -11.89
C ASN A 58 -0.07 14.91 -10.40
N ASN A 59 -1.01 14.26 -9.70
CA ASN A 59 -1.15 14.42 -8.25
C ASN A 59 0.01 13.74 -7.52
N ASN A 60 1.13 14.47 -7.39
CA ASN A 60 2.37 13.99 -6.80
C ASN A 60 2.20 13.51 -5.35
N VAL A 61 1.33 14.16 -4.57
CA VAL A 61 1.05 13.76 -3.18
C VAL A 61 0.45 12.35 -3.18
N SER A 62 -0.60 12.13 -3.97
CA SER A 62 -1.23 10.82 -4.07
C SER A 62 -0.28 9.75 -4.59
N ILE A 63 0.58 10.07 -5.57
CA ILE A 63 1.56 9.10 -6.08
C ILE A 63 2.51 8.67 -4.97
N VAL A 64 3.03 9.60 -4.16
CA VAL A 64 3.96 9.25 -3.06
C VAL A 64 3.25 8.41 -1.99
N GLU A 65 2.07 8.81 -1.53
CA GLU A 65 1.33 8.09 -0.49
C GLU A 65 0.90 6.69 -0.95
N LEU A 66 0.39 6.56 -2.18
CA LEU A 66 0.03 5.26 -2.76
C LEU A 66 1.25 4.36 -2.95
N SER A 67 2.42 4.93 -3.26
CA SER A 67 3.66 4.16 -3.41
C SER A 67 4.12 3.57 -2.07
N PHE A 68 4.05 4.34 -0.97
CA PHE A 68 4.32 3.78 0.37
C PHE A 68 3.32 2.68 0.75
N ASN A 69 2.04 2.90 0.49
CA ASN A 69 1.00 1.90 0.78
C ASN A 69 1.19 0.63 -0.07
N ALA A 70 1.60 0.75 -1.33
CA ALA A 70 1.89 -0.40 -2.19
C ALA A 70 3.09 -1.22 -1.68
N ILE A 71 4.15 -0.56 -1.22
CA ILE A 71 5.31 -1.23 -0.60
C ILE A 71 4.86 -1.99 0.65
N GLU A 72 4.13 -1.34 1.54
CA GLU A 72 3.64 -1.97 2.78
C GLU A 72 2.74 -3.18 2.49
N ARG A 73 1.80 -3.06 1.55
CA ARG A 73 0.91 -4.17 1.18
C ARG A 73 1.66 -5.31 0.49
N SER A 74 2.73 -5.02 -0.25
CA SER A 74 3.62 -6.05 -0.82
C SER A 74 4.33 -6.83 0.27
N PHE A 75 4.87 -6.14 1.28
CA PHE A 75 5.49 -6.79 2.43
C PHE A 75 4.50 -7.58 3.28
N GLN A 76 3.32 -7.04 3.52
CA GLN A 76 2.27 -7.73 4.26
C GLN A 76 1.80 -8.99 3.51
N PHE A 77 1.66 -8.93 2.19
CA PHE A 77 1.42 -10.10 1.35
C PHE A 77 2.48 -11.18 1.62
N TYR A 78 3.77 -10.86 1.52
CA TYR A 78 4.84 -11.82 1.77
C TYR A 78 4.77 -12.42 3.19
N LEU A 79 4.52 -11.60 4.20
CA LEU A 79 4.47 -12.05 5.59
C LEU A 79 3.29 -12.99 5.83
N VAL A 80 2.12 -12.70 5.28
CA VAL A 80 0.94 -13.57 5.41
C VAL A 80 1.10 -14.84 4.58
N GLU A 81 1.68 -14.75 3.39
CA GLU A 81 1.89 -15.89 2.50
C GLU A 81 2.92 -16.89 3.06
N MET A 82 4.04 -16.38 3.57
CA MET A 82 5.21 -17.20 3.90
C MET A 82 5.29 -17.57 5.38
N THR A 83 4.32 -17.16 6.18
CA THR A 83 4.34 -17.33 7.63
C THR A 83 2.95 -17.62 8.18
N ALA A 84 2.81 -17.78 9.49
CA ALA A 84 1.51 -17.96 10.15
C ALA A 84 0.85 -16.64 10.57
N SER A 85 1.39 -15.50 10.12
CA SER A 85 0.83 -14.18 10.41
C SER A 85 -0.44 -13.91 9.61
N GLU A 86 -1.35 -13.16 10.20
CA GLU A 86 -2.55 -12.65 9.54
C GLU A 86 -2.38 -11.15 9.24
N SER A 87 -3.09 -10.61 8.26
CA SER A 87 -3.03 -9.18 7.97
C SER A 87 -3.51 -8.34 9.15
N SER A 88 -4.43 -8.87 9.95
CA SER A 88 -4.87 -8.29 11.22
C SER A 88 -3.75 -8.12 12.24
N ASP A 89 -2.65 -8.86 12.17
CA ASP A 89 -1.53 -8.70 13.10
C ASP A 89 -0.75 -7.40 12.87
N TYR A 90 -0.92 -6.76 11.71
CA TYR A 90 -0.15 -5.59 11.27
C TYR A 90 -0.97 -4.29 11.34
N HIS A 91 -1.37 -3.90 12.54
CA HIS A 91 -2.07 -2.62 12.79
C HIS A 91 -1.16 -1.40 12.74
N GLU A 92 0.12 -1.57 13.05
CA GLU A 92 1.12 -0.50 13.01
C GLU A 92 2.00 -0.63 11.77
N HIS A 93 2.05 0.41 10.94
CA HIS A 93 2.81 0.43 9.70
C HIS A 93 4.27 -0.06 9.87
N GLY A 94 4.96 0.37 10.94
CA GLY A 94 6.37 0.02 11.18
C GLY A 94 6.59 -1.46 11.54
N ALA A 95 5.56 -2.19 11.98
CA ALA A 95 5.68 -3.61 12.32
C ALA A 95 6.03 -4.46 11.10
N VAL A 96 5.41 -4.16 9.95
CA VAL A 96 5.65 -4.87 8.68
C VAL A 96 7.13 -4.77 8.26
N TYR A 97 7.71 -3.58 8.29
CA TYR A 97 9.11 -3.36 7.89
C TYR A 97 10.11 -4.06 8.82
N ARG A 98 9.85 -4.02 10.13
CA ARG A 98 10.68 -4.70 11.14
C ARG A 98 10.68 -6.22 10.90
N ASP A 99 9.52 -6.77 10.61
CA ASP A 99 9.32 -8.20 10.40
C ASP A 99 9.94 -8.72 9.11
N ILE A 100 9.91 -7.91 8.05
CA ILE A 100 10.65 -8.17 6.80
C ILE A 100 12.16 -8.19 7.06
N ALA A 101 12.69 -7.20 7.79
CA ALA A 101 14.11 -7.12 8.11
C ALA A 101 14.57 -8.36 8.91
N ASN A 102 13.83 -8.73 9.96
CA ASN A 102 14.15 -9.89 10.80
C ASN A 102 14.16 -11.23 10.04
N ARG A 103 13.46 -11.31 8.91
CA ARG A 103 13.36 -12.52 8.09
C ARG A 103 14.42 -12.60 6.98
N GLY A 104 15.26 -11.58 6.83
CA GLY A 104 16.31 -11.58 5.81
C GLY A 104 15.76 -11.66 4.38
N VAL A 105 14.57 -11.11 4.14
CA VAL A 105 13.90 -11.14 2.82
C VAL A 105 14.76 -10.47 1.75
N PHE A 106 15.51 -9.45 2.14
CA PHE A 106 16.51 -8.81 1.31
C PHE A 106 17.90 -9.29 1.70
N SER A 107 18.78 -9.49 0.72
CA SER A 107 20.19 -9.79 0.98
C SER A 107 20.91 -8.66 1.72
N ASP A 108 20.45 -7.42 1.56
CA ASP A 108 20.82 -6.29 2.42
C ASP A 108 19.66 -6.01 3.38
N GLU A 109 19.81 -6.47 4.62
CA GLU A 109 18.81 -6.36 5.68
C GLU A 109 18.45 -4.89 6.02
N ASN A 110 19.30 -3.94 5.66
CA ASN A 110 19.05 -2.52 5.94
C ASN A 110 17.98 -1.90 5.02
N ILE A 111 17.65 -2.53 3.89
CA ILE A 111 16.71 -1.97 2.90
C ILE A 111 15.35 -1.69 3.55
N ALA A 112 14.76 -2.67 4.24
CA ALA A 112 13.45 -2.51 4.86
C ALA A 112 13.46 -1.40 5.93
N GLY A 113 14.51 -1.34 6.76
CA GLY A 113 14.68 -0.29 7.77
C GLY A 113 14.89 1.11 7.17
N ARG A 114 15.60 1.21 6.03
CA ARG A 114 15.77 2.47 5.29
C ARG A 114 14.45 2.99 4.72
N VAL A 115 13.62 2.10 4.17
CA VAL A 115 12.31 2.48 3.63
C VAL A 115 11.37 2.93 4.76
N ASP A 116 11.35 2.23 5.91
CA ASP A 116 10.53 2.67 7.06
C ASP A 116 11.00 4.01 7.63
N SER A 117 12.31 4.19 7.76
CA SER A 117 12.89 5.46 8.22
C SER A 117 12.52 6.59 7.27
N PHE A 118 12.63 6.35 5.95
CA PHE A 118 12.23 7.32 4.93
C PHE A 118 10.74 7.64 4.99
N ARG A 119 9.87 6.64 5.17
CA ARG A 119 8.43 6.83 5.37
C ARG A 119 8.13 7.68 6.59
N ALA A 120 8.77 7.40 7.73
CA ALA A 120 8.56 8.13 8.97
C ALA A 120 9.01 9.60 8.86
N GLU A 121 10.18 9.85 8.28
CA GLU A 121 10.69 11.20 7.99
C GLU A 121 9.82 11.93 6.97
N HIS A 122 9.45 11.26 5.89
CA HIS A 122 8.61 11.84 4.86
C HIS A 122 7.24 12.24 5.41
N ARG A 123 6.60 11.36 6.20
CA ARG A 123 5.32 11.66 6.83
C ARG A 123 5.45 12.86 7.78
N SER A 124 6.53 12.98 8.55
CA SER A 124 6.72 14.14 9.42
C SER A 124 6.91 15.42 8.61
N ARG A 125 7.67 15.37 7.51
CA ARG A 125 8.00 16.53 6.68
C ARG A 125 6.88 17.01 5.76
N ILE A 126 6.01 16.12 5.26
CA ILE A 126 4.91 16.51 4.36
C ILE A 126 3.62 16.82 5.13
N TYR A 127 3.34 16.13 6.24
CA TYR A 127 2.13 16.41 7.03
C TYR A 127 2.28 17.60 7.97
N TYR A 128 3.50 17.91 8.44
CA TYR A 128 3.72 18.97 9.43
C TYR A 128 4.62 20.11 8.93
N ASP A 129 5.49 19.85 7.96
CA ASP A 129 6.27 20.89 7.27
C ASP A 129 5.68 21.14 5.88
N ILE A 130 5.85 22.36 5.37
CA ILE A 130 5.17 22.90 4.18
C ILE A 130 5.81 22.32 2.88
N ASP A 131 6.39 21.12 2.91
CA ASP A 131 7.03 20.49 1.75
C ASP A 131 5.97 19.83 0.85
N ARG A 132 5.86 20.33 -0.38
CA ARG A 132 4.99 19.77 -1.42
C ARG A 132 5.82 18.85 -2.31
N PRO A 133 5.43 17.58 -2.51
CA PRO A 133 6.23 16.65 -3.28
C PRO A 133 6.29 17.08 -4.75
N GLY A 134 7.52 17.26 -5.24
CA GLY A 134 7.80 17.52 -6.65
C GLY A 134 7.61 16.26 -7.50
N ARG A 135 7.59 16.45 -8.82
CA ARG A 135 7.42 15.37 -9.80
C ARG A 135 8.50 14.29 -9.65
N ASP A 136 9.76 14.70 -9.46
CA ASP A 136 10.89 13.76 -9.41
C ASP A 136 10.80 12.84 -8.19
N LEU A 137 10.39 13.36 -7.03
CA LEU A 137 10.14 12.55 -5.83
C LEU A 137 8.99 11.57 -6.07
N ALA A 138 7.88 12.03 -6.68
CA ALA A 138 6.74 11.18 -6.98
C ALA A 138 7.09 10.03 -7.94
N LEU A 139 7.82 10.33 -9.01
CA LEU A 139 8.27 9.31 -9.97
C LEU A 139 9.24 8.33 -9.31
N GLY A 140 10.24 8.83 -8.58
CA GLY A 140 11.20 7.97 -7.89
C GLY A 140 10.56 7.08 -6.83
N MET A 141 9.53 7.56 -6.13
CA MET A 141 8.78 6.75 -5.17
C MET A 141 7.95 5.66 -5.83
N HIS A 142 7.34 5.97 -6.96
CA HIS A 142 6.62 4.96 -7.72
C HIS A 142 7.56 3.89 -8.28
N ASP A 143 8.70 4.29 -8.87
CA ASP A 143 9.71 3.36 -9.38
C ASP A 143 10.22 2.45 -8.24
N LEU A 144 10.50 3.01 -7.05
CA LEU A 144 10.86 2.23 -5.85
C LEU A 144 9.77 1.21 -5.49
N ALA A 145 8.50 1.63 -5.52
CA ALA A 145 7.39 0.73 -5.19
C ALA A 145 7.24 -0.40 -6.23
N GLU A 146 7.46 -0.12 -7.52
CA GLU A 146 7.45 -1.15 -8.57
C GLU A 146 8.58 -2.17 -8.40
N GLU A 147 9.80 -1.71 -8.08
CA GLU A 147 10.96 -2.57 -7.83
C GLU A 147 10.76 -3.46 -6.60
N VAL A 148 10.31 -2.87 -5.48
CA VAL A 148 10.04 -3.63 -4.26
C VAL A 148 8.92 -4.65 -4.48
N HIS A 149 7.82 -4.24 -5.12
CA HIS A 149 6.70 -5.13 -5.40
C HIS A 149 7.12 -6.30 -6.31
N SER A 150 7.83 -6.00 -7.40
CA SER A 150 8.31 -7.01 -8.34
C SER A 150 9.27 -8.00 -7.68
N TYR A 151 10.18 -7.49 -6.84
CA TYR A 151 11.08 -8.32 -6.04
C TYR A 151 10.30 -9.28 -5.14
N ILE A 152 9.34 -8.77 -4.37
CA ILE A 152 8.57 -9.57 -3.42
C ILE A 152 7.73 -10.63 -4.13
N VAL A 153 7.05 -10.26 -5.23
CA VAL A 153 6.26 -11.20 -6.04
C VAL A 153 7.14 -12.33 -6.58
N ALA A 154 8.34 -11.99 -7.06
CA ALA A 154 9.28 -12.99 -7.55
C ALA A 154 9.83 -13.88 -6.42
N PHE A 155 10.16 -13.28 -5.28
CA PHE A 155 10.69 -13.97 -4.12
C PHE A 155 9.68 -14.94 -3.48
N ALA A 156 8.38 -14.62 -3.55
CA ALA A 156 7.28 -15.47 -3.09
C ALA A 156 6.71 -16.41 -4.17
N ASP A 157 7.30 -16.46 -5.37
CA ASP A 157 6.81 -17.26 -6.52
C ASP A 157 5.32 -16.99 -6.88
N ALA A 158 4.91 -15.71 -6.82
CA ALA A 158 3.51 -15.29 -6.93
C ALA A 158 3.17 -14.59 -8.26
N GLN A 159 4.01 -14.70 -9.29
CA GLN A 159 3.86 -13.99 -10.56
C GLN A 159 2.54 -14.30 -11.27
N SER A 160 2.05 -15.54 -11.16
CA SER A 160 0.78 -15.97 -11.78
C SER A 160 -0.46 -15.32 -11.16
N ARG A 161 -0.33 -14.77 -9.94
CA ARG A 161 -1.38 -14.07 -9.20
C ARG A 161 -1.24 -12.54 -9.29
N CYS A 162 -0.07 -12.02 -9.61
CA CYS A 162 0.14 -10.58 -9.72
C CYS A 162 -0.57 -10.00 -10.96
N SER A 163 -1.22 -8.83 -10.81
CA SER A 163 -1.95 -8.15 -11.90
C SER A 163 -1.25 -6.90 -12.43
N CYS A 164 0.02 -6.66 -12.05
CA CYS A 164 0.78 -5.48 -12.45
C CYS A 164 1.31 -5.48 -13.89
N GLY A 165 1.08 -6.56 -14.67
CA GLY A 165 1.58 -6.77 -16.04
C GLY A 165 0.72 -6.17 -17.14
#